data_AF-A0A8H6WCQ4-F1
#
_entry.id   AF-A0A8H6WCQ4-F1
#
_cell.length_a   1.000
_cell.length_b   1.000
_cell.length_c   1.000
_cell.angle_alpha   90.00
_cell.angle_beta   90.00
_cell.angle_gamma   90.00
#
_symmetry.space_group_name_H-M   'P 1'
#
loop_
_entity.id
_entity.type
_entity.pdbx_description
1 polymer ?
#
loop_
_entity_poly.entity_id
_entity_poly.type
_entity_poly.pdbx_seq_one_letter_code
_entity_poly.pdbx_strand_id
1 'polypeptide(L)'
;MTVSLPETFDAYVPSNLKALFQLARLIPTYVSFDTLQEAVPLDAEHASSFDYSKELVPHEGFIHSIRCFYFALGILYSGFPSNTPGVPQIATNELIQRLYHTALLHDLGWTDKPEGLNHPAHAMTFELHGGIMAFEHLQAQAPSLDAKQVADIVQSIVLHTIGPDWASGTSSATAMLMSLSAWFDVGGYDIEGPDSRDFMIHRETVREVEAAYPRGQFAAEATEIFGNEFKNKPDCLLSHYPGAPGNFSKVLRVDPIVE
;
A
#
# COMPACT_ATOMS: atom_id res chain seq x y z
N MET A 1 8.14 -7.22 -26.71
CA MET A 1 6.69 -7.53 -26.59
C MET A 1 6.15 -6.57 -25.56
N THR A 2 5.06 -5.86 -25.86
CA THR A 2 4.36 -5.05 -24.86
C THR A 2 3.80 -6.01 -23.81
N VAL A 3 4.23 -5.85 -22.56
CA VAL A 3 3.74 -6.66 -21.45
C VAL A 3 2.36 -6.12 -21.09
N SER A 4 1.35 -6.97 -21.13
CA SER A 4 -0.01 -6.63 -20.73
C SER A 4 -0.37 -7.37 -19.45
N LEU A 5 -1.13 -6.72 -18.56
CA LEU A 5 -1.72 -7.40 -17.42
C LEU A 5 -2.73 -8.48 -17.89
N PRO A 6 -2.93 -9.56 -17.12
CA PRO A 6 -4.04 -10.48 -17.35
C PRO A 6 -5.38 -9.76 -17.20
N GLU A 7 -6.46 -10.37 -17.71
CA GLU A 7 -7.82 -9.83 -17.55
C GLU A 7 -8.32 -9.89 -16.10
N THR A 8 -7.83 -10.86 -15.33
CA THR A 8 -8.20 -11.09 -13.94
C THR A 8 -7.01 -11.53 -13.10
N PHE A 9 -7.11 -11.31 -11.79
CA PHE A 9 -6.20 -11.82 -10.77
C PHE A 9 -6.95 -12.69 -9.76
N ASP A 10 -6.21 -13.46 -8.96
CA ASP A 10 -6.78 -14.15 -7.82
C ASP A 10 -7.31 -13.09 -6.84
N ALA A 11 -8.61 -13.10 -6.53
CA ALA A 11 -9.22 -12.14 -5.59
C ALA A 11 -8.70 -12.31 -4.16
N TYR A 12 -8.16 -13.49 -3.85
CA TYR A 12 -7.67 -13.87 -2.54
C TYR A 12 -6.34 -14.62 -2.67
N VAL A 13 -5.39 -14.30 -1.78
CA VAL A 13 -4.04 -14.88 -1.78
C VAL A 13 -3.63 -15.26 -0.36
N PRO A 14 -2.64 -16.16 -0.18
CA PRO A 14 -2.15 -16.50 1.16
C PRO A 14 -1.67 -15.26 1.91
N SER A 15 -2.08 -15.09 3.18
CA SER A 15 -1.56 -14.01 4.06
C SER A 15 -0.13 -14.25 4.55
N ASN A 16 0.48 -15.37 4.14
CA ASN A 16 1.85 -15.73 4.44
C ASN A 16 2.75 -15.48 3.22
N LEU A 17 3.79 -14.65 3.35
CA LEU A 17 4.67 -14.26 2.26
C LEU A 17 5.33 -15.44 1.55
N LYS A 18 5.78 -16.44 2.31
CA LYS A 18 6.44 -17.61 1.72
C LYS A 18 5.45 -18.38 0.84
N ALA A 19 4.24 -18.61 1.33
CA ALA A 19 3.18 -19.26 0.54
C ALA A 19 2.76 -18.41 -0.66
N LEU A 20 2.66 -17.08 -0.48
CA LEU A 20 2.36 -16.13 -1.56
C LEU A 20 3.41 -16.20 -2.67
N PHE A 21 4.70 -16.12 -2.35
CA PHE A 21 5.76 -16.11 -3.36
C PHE A 21 6.03 -17.47 -3.99
N GLN A 22 5.61 -18.56 -3.35
CA GLN A 22 5.55 -19.87 -4.00
C GLN A 22 4.41 -19.96 -5.02
N LEU A 23 3.30 -19.27 -4.76
CA LEU A 23 2.16 -19.19 -5.66
C LEU A 23 2.40 -18.20 -6.81
N ALA A 24 2.93 -17.03 -6.47
CA ALA A 24 3.24 -15.96 -7.40
C ALA A 24 4.41 -16.36 -8.29
N ARG A 25 4.35 -15.98 -9.56
CA ARG A 25 5.43 -16.22 -10.53
C ARG A 25 6.14 -14.91 -10.82
N LEU A 26 6.67 -14.31 -9.76
CA LEU A 26 7.27 -12.99 -9.83
C LEU A 26 8.55 -13.02 -10.68
N ILE A 27 8.49 -12.35 -11.82
CA ILE A 27 9.60 -12.06 -12.73
C ILE A 27 9.60 -10.54 -12.92
N PRO A 28 10.58 -9.80 -12.36
CA PRO A 28 10.68 -8.37 -12.49
C PRO A 28 10.57 -7.95 -13.95
N THR A 29 9.45 -7.34 -14.29
CA THR A 29 9.16 -6.98 -15.67
C THR A 29 9.18 -5.48 -15.80
N TYR A 30 10.04 -4.99 -16.70
CA TYR A 30 10.09 -3.56 -16.97
C TYR A 30 8.75 -3.09 -17.55
N VAL A 31 8.18 -2.09 -16.90
CA VAL A 31 7.06 -1.29 -17.36
C VAL A 31 7.43 0.18 -17.15
N SER A 32 7.24 1.00 -18.17
CA SER A 32 7.57 2.42 -18.06
C SER A 32 6.56 3.14 -17.16
N PHE A 33 6.98 4.23 -16.56
CA PHE A 33 6.10 5.09 -15.77
C PHE A 33 4.91 5.59 -16.59
N ASP A 34 5.10 5.97 -17.86
CA ASP A 34 4.01 6.36 -18.76
C ASP A 34 2.93 5.27 -18.87
N THR A 35 3.34 4.00 -19.03
CA THR A 35 2.39 2.87 -19.08
C THR A 35 1.68 2.65 -17.74
N LEU A 36 2.36 2.90 -16.62
CA LEU A 36 1.70 2.85 -15.31
C LEU A 36 0.68 3.98 -15.13
N GLN A 37 0.97 5.18 -15.65
CA GLN A 37 0.05 6.32 -15.58
C GLN A 37 -1.24 6.08 -16.35
N GLU A 38 -1.20 5.32 -17.44
CA GLU A 38 -2.41 4.93 -18.20
C GLU A 38 -3.41 4.11 -17.35
N ALA A 39 -2.95 3.45 -16.28
CA ALA A 39 -3.79 2.67 -15.38
C ALA A 39 -4.43 3.50 -14.24
N VAL A 40 -4.06 4.77 -14.08
CA VAL A 40 -4.60 5.63 -13.02
C VAL A 40 -6.09 5.89 -13.28
N PRO A 41 -6.99 5.58 -12.33
CA PRO A 41 -8.40 5.96 -12.45
C PRO A 41 -8.55 7.49 -12.40
N LEU A 42 -9.26 8.06 -13.37
CA LEU A 42 -9.44 9.52 -13.51
C LEU A 42 -10.89 9.99 -13.28
N ASP A 43 -11.76 9.12 -12.79
CA ASP A 43 -13.13 9.51 -12.45
C ASP A 43 -13.20 10.31 -11.13
N ALA A 44 -14.36 10.90 -10.87
CA ALA A 44 -14.56 11.83 -9.77
C ALA A 44 -14.41 11.18 -8.38
N GLU A 45 -14.73 9.89 -8.23
CA GLU A 45 -14.65 9.19 -6.94
C GLU A 45 -13.18 8.92 -6.57
N HIS A 46 -12.36 8.55 -7.55
CA HIS A 46 -10.92 8.37 -7.34
C HIS A 46 -10.22 9.73 -7.16
N ALA A 47 -10.63 10.76 -7.89
CA ALA A 47 -10.14 12.12 -7.68
C ALA A 47 -10.45 12.63 -6.27
N SER A 48 -11.62 12.33 -5.70
CA SER A 48 -11.94 12.76 -4.33
C SER A 48 -11.03 12.12 -3.29
N SER A 49 -10.65 10.85 -3.46
CA SER A 49 -9.69 10.18 -2.56
C SER A 49 -8.29 10.78 -2.66
N PHE A 50 -7.88 11.17 -3.86
CA PHE A 50 -6.62 11.87 -4.08
C PHE A 50 -6.59 13.22 -3.37
N ASP A 51 -7.63 14.03 -3.57
CA ASP A 51 -7.72 15.36 -2.96
C ASP A 51 -7.81 15.27 -1.43
N TYR A 52 -8.60 14.32 -0.91
CA TYR A 52 -8.75 14.11 0.53
C TYR A 52 -7.44 13.67 1.20
N SER A 53 -6.71 12.74 0.59
CA SER A 53 -5.39 12.33 1.07
C SER A 53 -4.39 13.46 1.04
N LYS A 54 -4.33 14.21 -0.08
CA LYS A 54 -3.43 15.36 -0.25
C LYS A 54 -3.65 16.46 0.77
N GLU A 55 -4.90 16.67 1.19
CA GLU A 55 -5.27 17.67 2.18
C GLU A 55 -4.88 17.27 3.61
N LEU A 56 -5.09 15.98 3.95
CA LEU A 56 -4.99 15.50 5.32
C LEU A 56 -3.67 14.87 5.68
N VAL A 57 -3.02 14.15 4.76
CA VAL A 57 -1.77 13.44 5.02
C VAL A 57 -0.60 14.41 4.90
N PRO A 58 0.41 14.34 5.78
CA PRO A 58 1.67 15.05 5.61
C PRO A 58 2.28 14.82 4.22
N HIS A 59 3.06 15.80 3.73
CA HIS A 59 3.43 15.86 2.32
C HIS A 59 4.18 14.60 1.86
N GLU A 60 5.19 14.15 2.61
CA GLU A 60 5.99 13.00 2.19
C GLU A 60 5.20 11.69 2.31
N GLY A 61 4.31 11.57 3.32
CA GLY A 61 3.33 10.48 3.45
C GLY A 61 2.35 10.40 2.27
N PHE A 62 1.88 11.54 1.78
CA PHE A 62 1.05 11.59 0.57
C PHE A 62 1.82 11.14 -0.67
N ILE A 63 3.06 11.58 -0.86
CA ILE A 63 3.89 11.13 -1.98
C ILE A 63 4.23 9.63 -1.84
N HIS A 64 4.45 9.13 -0.62
CA HIS A 64 4.57 7.69 -0.32
C HIS A 64 3.36 6.90 -0.79
N SER A 65 2.15 7.35 -0.45
CA SER A 65 0.90 6.73 -0.90
C SER A 65 0.80 6.61 -2.42
N ILE A 66 1.24 7.65 -3.15
CA ILE A 66 1.30 7.61 -4.61
C ILE A 66 2.32 6.58 -5.09
N ARG A 67 3.54 6.55 -4.54
CA ARG A 67 4.55 5.53 -4.90
C ARG A 67 4.04 4.12 -4.65
N CYS A 68 3.37 3.89 -3.52
CA CYS A 68 2.78 2.58 -3.20
C CYS A 68 1.79 2.10 -4.26
N PHE A 69 0.92 2.98 -4.78
CA PHE A 69 0.04 2.63 -5.90
C PHE A 69 0.85 2.17 -7.12
N TYR A 70 1.85 2.93 -7.55
CA TYR A 70 2.66 2.58 -8.72
C TYR A 70 3.50 1.31 -8.51
N PHE A 71 4.02 1.10 -7.30
CA PHE A 71 4.72 -0.14 -6.97
C PHE A 71 3.79 -1.35 -6.93
N ALA A 72 2.55 -1.19 -6.45
CA ALA A 72 1.54 -2.24 -6.56
C ALA A 72 1.27 -2.60 -8.02
N LEU A 73 1.16 -1.61 -8.93
CA LEU A 73 1.05 -1.87 -10.36
C LEU A 73 2.29 -2.60 -10.90
N GLY A 74 3.49 -2.17 -10.52
CA GLY A 74 4.75 -2.85 -10.87
C GLY A 74 4.75 -4.33 -10.46
N ILE A 75 4.26 -4.65 -9.27
CA ILE A 75 4.11 -6.03 -8.78
C ILE A 75 3.10 -6.82 -9.64
N LEU A 76 1.98 -6.20 -10.03
CA LEU A 76 1.01 -6.84 -10.95
C LEU A 76 1.67 -7.23 -12.28
N TYR A 77 2.44 -6.31 -12.88
CA TYR A 77 3.20 -6.56 -14.11
C TYR A 77 4.29 -7.63 -13.94
N SER A 78 4.86 -7.75 -12.75
CA SER A 78 5.85 -8.79 -12.44
C SER A 78 5.26 -10.18 -12.25
N GLY A 79 3.93 -10.37 -12.22
CA GLY A 79 3.32 -11.71 -12.15
C GLY A 79 2.69 -12.06 -10.80
N PHE A 80 1.89 -11.14 -10.26
CA PHE A 80 1.02 -11.41 -9.11
C PHE A 80 0.06 -12.61 -9.38
N PRO A 81 -0.35 -13.38 -8.36
CA PRO A 81 -1.19 -14.57 -8.56
C PRO A 81 -2.45 -14.34 -9.39
N SER A 82 -2.66 -15.21 -10.38
CA SER A 82 -3.84 -15.24 -11.24
C SER A 82 -4.13 -16.66 -11.70
N ASN A 83 -5.40 -16.96 -11.98
CA ASN A 83 -5.87 -18.25 -12.47
C ASN A 83 -5.52 -19.45 -11.55
N THR A 84 -5.41 -19.24 -10.23
CA THR A 84 -5.21 -20.34 -9.30
C THR A 84 -6.47 -21.21 -9.22
N PRO A 85 -6.38 -22.54 -9.40
CA PRO A 85 -7.54 -23.41 -9.35
C PRO A 85 -8.32 -23.31 -8.03
N GLY A 86 -9.62 -23.01 -8.14
CA GLY A 86 -10.52 -22.91 -6.99
C GLY A 86 -10.50 -21.56 -6.26
N VAL A 87 -9.70 -20.59 -6.71
CA VAL A 87 -9.66 -19.24 -6.13
C VAL A 87 -10.58 -18.30 -6.93
N PRO A 88 -11.50 -17.57 -6.28
CA PRO A 88 -12.30 -16.54 -6.95
C PRO A 88 -11.40 -15.53 -7.66
N GLN A 89 -11.83 -15.04 -8.82
CA GLN A 89 -11.06 -14.06 -9.59
C GLN A 89 -11.65 -12.65 -9.44
N ILE A 90 -10.81 -11.63 -9.50
CA ILE A 90 -11.17 -10.21 -9.55
C ILE A 90 -10.74 -9.64 -10.90
N ALA A 91 -11.59 -8.82 -11.53
CA ALA A 91 -11.23 -8.15 -12.78
C ALA A 91 -10.10 -7.14 -12.56
N THR A 92 -9.17 -7.05 -13.50
CA THR A 92 -7.99 -6.17 -13.37
C THR A 92 -8.35 -4.71 -13.16
N ASN A 93 -9.36 -4.20 -13.88
CA ASN A 93 -9.83 -2.83 -13.68
C ASN A 93 -10.40 -2.61 -12.27
N GLU A 94 -11.18 -3.56 -11.76
CA GLU A 94 -11.76 -3.47 -10.42
C GLU A 94 -10.67 -3.53 -9.33
N LEU A 95 -9.67 -4.40 -9.50
CA LEU A 95 -8.54 -4.46 -8.58
C LEU A 95 -7.75 -3.14 -8.56
N ILE A 96 -7.47 -2.56 -9.73
CA ILE A 96 -6.75 -1.28 -9.84
C ILE A 96 -7.54 -0.14 -9.17
N GLN A 97 -8.85 -0.08 -9.36
CA GLN A 97 -9.73 0.91 -8.72
C GLN A 97 -9.67 0.80 -7.19
N ARG A 98 -9.82 -0.42 -6.65
CA ARG A 98 -9.71 -0.66 -5.20
C ARG A 98 -8.32 -0.29 -4.67
N LEU A 99 -7.26 -0.70 -5.38
CA LEU A 99 -5.89 -0.38 -5.01
C LEU A 99 -5.62 1.11 -4.98
N TYR A 100 -6.19 1.89 -5.91
CA TYR A 100 -6.01 3.33 -5.93
C TYR A 100 -6.61 4.00 -4.69
N HIS A 101 -7.86 3.66 -4.33
CA HIS A 101 -8.46 4.14 -3.08
C HIS A 101 -7.66 3.68 -1.85
N THR A 102 -7.30 2.40 -1.77
CA THR A 102 -6.53 1.86 -0.65
C THR A 102 -5.19 2.58 -0.51
N ALA A 103 -4.42 2.70 -1.60
CA ALA A 103 -3.10 3.33 -1.58
C ALA A 103 -3.17 4.79 -1.15
N LEU A 104 -4.11 5.57 -1.65
CA LEU A 104 -4.22 6.99 -1.28
C LEU A 104 -4.73 7.19 0.15
N LEU A 105 -5.56 6.28 0.67
CA LEU A 105 -6.24 6.49 1.96
C LEU A 105 -5.58 5.73 3.13
N HIS A 106 -4.59 4.86 2.89
CA HIS A 106 -4.08 3.97 3.95
C HIS A 106 -3.40 4.69 5.12
N ASP A 107 -2.77 5.84 4.85
CA ASP A 107 -2.06 6.65 5.84
C ASP A 107 -2.86 7.88 6.31
N LEU A 108 -4.19 7.93 6.10
CA LEU A 108 -5.01 9.02 6.66
C LEU A 108 -4.84 9.17 8.18
N GLY A 109 -4.50 8.09 8.88
CA GLY A 109 -4.22 8.12 10.32
C GLY A 109 -2.99 8.93 10.72
N TRP A 110 -2.10 9.28 9.77
CA TRP A 110 -0.91 10.10 9.98
C TRP A 110 -1.20 11.61 10.00
N THR A 111 -2.44 12.00 9.74
CA THR A 111 -2.83 13.40 9.65
C THR A 111 -2.45 14.22 10.89
N ASP A 112 -1.91 15.41 10.63
CA ASP A 112 -1.63 16.45 11.61
C ASP A 112 -2.72 17.53 11.64
N LYS A 113 -3.79 17.34 10.86
CA LYS A 113 -4.85 18.33 10.66
C LYS A 113 -5.93 18.22 11.75
N PRO A 114 -6.55 19.35 12.18
CA PRO A 114 -7.59 19.34 13.21
C PRO A 114 -8.74 18.36 12.95
N GLU A 115 -9.09 18.14 11.69
CA GLU A 115 -10.15 17.24 11.23
C GLU A 115 -9.89 15.81 11.72
N GLY A 116 -8.67 15.31 11.55
CA GLY A 116 -8.29 13.98 12.03
C GLY A 116 -7.88 13.96 13.50
N LEU A 117 -7.22 15.00 14.03
CA LEU A 117 -6.82 15.05 15.44
C LEU A 117 -8.02 15.11 16.39
N ASN A 118 -9.13 15.74 15.98
CA ASN A 118 -10.37 15.80 16.77
C ASN A 118 -11.34 14.65 16.47
N HIS A 119 -11.00 13.77 15.52
CA HIS A 119 -11.85 12.66 15.15
C HIS A 119 -11.96 11.66 16.32
N PRO A 120 -13.15 11.11 16.65
CA PRO A 120 -13.31 10.21 17.80
C PRO A 120 -12.44 8.95 17.77
N ALA A 121 -12.04 8.50 16.56
CA ALA A 121 -11.16 7.35 16.40
C ALA A 121 -9.65 7.69 16.51
N HIS A 122 -9.27 8.96 16.69
CA HIS A 122 -7.86 9.38 16.74
C HIS A 122 -7.05 8.68 17.84
N ALA A 123 -7.70 8.31 18.95
CA ALA A 123 -7.06 7.58 20.05
C ALA A 123 -6.76 6.10 19.72
N MET A 124 -7.26 5.59 18.59
CA MET A 124 -6.91 4.27 18.08
C MET A 124 -5.58 4.32 17.32
N THR A 125 -4.97 3.16 17.10
CA THR A 125 -3.85 2.98 16.17
C THR A 125 -4.14 3.63 14.82
N PHE A 126 -3.13 4.21 14.17
CA PHE A 126 -3.31 5.01 12.96
C PHE A 126 -3.99 4.23 11.83
N GLU A 127 -3.80 2.91 11.75
CA GLU A 127 -4.41 2.05 10.76
C GLU A 127 -5.93 1.94 10.95
N LEU A 128 -6.40 1.83 12.20
CA LEU A 128 -7.84 1.84 12.51
C LEU A 128 -8.42 3.24 12.35
N HIS A 129 -7.71 4.26 12.83
CA HIS A 129 -8.12 5.65 12.70
C HIS A 129 -8.30 6.03 11.23
N GLY A 130 -7.27 5.80 10.41
CA GLY A 130 -7.28 6.06 8.98
C GLY A 130 -8.30 5.20 8.24
N GLY A 131 -8.45 3.92 8.61
CA GLY A 131 -9.47 3.04 8.05
C GLY A 131 -10.90 3.54 8.29
N ILE A 132 -11.20 4.07 9.48
CA ILE A 132 -12.51 4.67 9.79
C ILE A 132 -12.73 5.95 8.98
N MET A 133 -11.73 6.83 8.90
CA MET A 133 -11.82 8.04 8.09
C MET A 133 -12.02 7.71 6.60
N ALA A 134 -11.31 6.70 6.09
CA ALA A 134 -11.47 6.20 4.73
C ALA A 134 -12.88 5.65 4.49
N PHE A 135 -13.43 4.88 5.43
CA PHE A 135 -14.80 4.37 5.35
C PHE A 135 -15.82 5.51 5.22
N GLU A 136 -15.71 6.53 6.07
CA GLU A 136 -16.60 7.69 6.06
C GLU A 136 -16.47 8.50 4.77
N HIS A 137 -15.24 8.70 4.29
CA HIS A 137 -14.96 9.36 3.00
C HIS A 137 -15.61 8.60 1.84
N LEU A 138 -15.37 7.29 1.73
CA LEU A 138 -15.88 6.47 0.63
C LEU A 138 -17.42 6.39 0.63
N GLN A 139 -18.04 6.26 1.81
CA GLN A 139 -19.51 6.32 1.93
C GLN A 139 -20.10 7.64 1.40
N ALA A 140 -19.38 8.74 1.59
CA ALA A 140 -19.85 10.07 1.17
C ALA A 140 -19.51 10.40 -0.29
N GLN A 141 -18.33 9.99 -0.78
CA GLN A 141 -17.76 10.48 -2.04
C GLN A 141 -17.64 9.40 -3.14
N ALA A 142 -17.82 8.12 -2.81
CA ALA A 142 -17.73 7.02 -3.76
C ALA A 142 -19.00 6.14 -3.77
N PRO A 143 -20.19 6.72 -4.07
CA PRO A 143 -21.46 6.00 -4.03
C PRO A 143 -21.58 4.87 -5.06
N SER A 144 -20.70 4.80 -6.06
CA SER A 144 -20.69 3.67 -7.00
C SER A 144 -20.15 2.38 -6.38
N LEU A 145 -19.36 2.48 -5.29
CA LEU A 145 -18.80 1.33 -4.59
C LEU A 145 -19.88 0.61 -3.79
N ASP A 146 -19.98 -0.70 -3.98
CA ASP A 146 -20.83 -1.53 -3.13
C ASP A 146 -20.22 -1.77 -1.74
N ALA A 147 -21.03 -2.30 -0.82
CA ALA A 147 -20.58 -2.53 0.56
C ALA A 147 -19.39 -3.51 0.67
N LYS A 148 -19.23 -4.44 -0.28
CA LYS A 148 -18.09 -5.38 -0.28
C LYS A 148 -16.82 -4.71 -0.77
N GLN A 149 -16.91 -3.84 -1.77
CA GLN A 149 -15.80 -3.05 -2.27
C GLN A 149 -15.28 -2.08 -1.20
N VAL A 150 -16.18 -1.34 -0.54
CA VAL A 150 -15.81 -0.47 0.58
C VAL A 150 -15.18 -1.26 1.72
N ALA A 151 -15.77 -2.41 2.09
CA ALA A 151 -15.22 -3.26 3.14
C ALA A 151 -13.81 -3.80 2.80
N ASP A 152 -13.58 -4.23 1.56
CA ASP A 152 -12.26 -4.69 1.11
C ASP A 152 -11.21 -3.57 1.17
N ILE A 153 -11.55 -2.37 0.70
CA ILE A 153 -10.65 -1.20 0.75
C ILE A 153 -10.29 -0.88 2.21
N VAL A 154 -11.29 -0.74 3.09
CA VAL A 154 -11.07 -0.37 4.49
C VAL A 154 -10.34 -1.47 5.26
N GLN A 155 -10.67 -2.74 5.02
CA GLN A 155 -9.96 -3.85 5.64
C GLN A 155 -8.50 -3.93 5.14
N SER A 156 -8.24 -3.62 3.88
CA SER A 156 -6.89 -3.52 3.32
C SER A 156 -6.08 -2.42 4.00
N ILE A 157 -6.70 -1.26 4.26
CA ILE A 157 -6.09 -0.17 5.03
C ILE A 157 -5.77 -0.62 6.45
N VAL A 158 -6.70 -1.23 7.17
CA VAL A 158 -6.47 -1.62 8.57
C VAL A 158 -5.34 -2.65 8.72
N LEU A 159 -5.13 -3.51 7.72
CA LEU A 159 -4.18 -4.62 7.79
C LEU A 159 -2.80 -4.30 7.20
N HIS A 160 -2.59 -3.15 6.57
CA HIS A 160 -1.42 -2.92 5.71
C HIS A 160 -0.07 -3.01 6.48
N THR A 161 -0.03 -2.58 7.74
CA THR A 161 1.17 -2.59 8.60
C THR A 161 1.44 -3.92 9.29
N ILE A 162 0.41 -4.76 9.49
CA ILE A 162 0.52 -5.97 10.33
C ILE A 162 1.38 -7.06 9.65
N GLY A 163 1.96 -6.74 8.50
CA GLY A 163 2.98 -7.54 7.84
C GLY A 163 2.34 -8.72 7.11
N PRO A 164 2.79 -9.01 5.88
CA PRO A 164 2.28 -10.15 5.12
C PRO A 164 2.85 -11.52 5.59
N ASP A 165 3.34 -11.64 6.84
CA ASP A 165 3.85 -12.90 7.39
C ASP A 165 2.98 -13.44 8.53
N TRP A 166 1.65 -13.40 8.31
CA TRP A 166 0.76 -14.19 9.14
C TRP A 166 1.14 -15.66 8.99
N ALA A 167 1.19 -16.40 10.10
CA ALA A 167 1.54 -17.83 10.08
C ALA A 167 0.55 -18.66 9.24
N SER A 168 -0.69 -18.18 9.08
CA SER A 168 -1.73 -18.78 8.24
C SER A 168 -2.83 -17.76 7.94
N GLY A 169 -3.61 -17.97 6.88
CA GLY A 169 -4.76 -17.12 6.55
C GLY A 169 -4.82 -16.74 5.08
N THR A 170 -5.83 -15.94 4.76
CA THR A 170 -6.11 -15.45 3.40
C THR A 170 -6.33 -13.95 3.45
N SER A 171 -5.64 -13.22 2.57
CA SER A 171 -5.82 -11.79 2.33
C SER A 171 -6.54 -11.59 1.01
N SER A 172 -7.25 -10.47 0.84
CA SER A 172 -7.61 -10.06 -0.52
C SER A 172 -6.37 -9.67 -1.31
N ALA A 173 -6.49 -9.68 -2.64
CA ALA A 173 -5.44 -9.15 -3.51
C ALA A 173 -5.08 -7.70 -3.16
N THR A 174 -6.09 -6.86 -2.93
CA THR A 174 -5.96 -5.46 -2.53
C THR A 174 -5.10 -5.31 -1.28
N ALA A 175 -5.44 -6.04 -0.20
CA ALA A 175 -4.71 -5.98 1.06
C ALA A 175 -3.25 -6.43 0.92
N MET A 176 -3.01 -7.52 0.18
CA MET A 176 -1.65 -8.05 0.02
C MET A 176 -0.78 -7.10 -0.82
N LEU A 177 -1.29 -6.58 -1.94
CA LEU A 177 -0.57 -5.63 -2.78
C LEU A 177 -0.28 -4.32 -2.04
N MET A 178 -1.23 -3.85 -1.23
CA MET A 178 -1.03 -2.68 -0.38
C MET A 178 0.11 -2.91 0.63
N SER A 179 0.07 -4.02 1.38
CA SER A 179 1.16 -4.36 2.29
C SER A 179 2.50 -4.48 1.56
N LEU A 180 2.56 -5.24 0.47
CA LEU A 180 3.81 -5.43 -0.28
C LEU A 180 4.40 -4.10 -0.78
N SER A 181 3.56 -3.21 -1.32
CA SER A 181 4.01 -1.93 -1.86
C SER A 181 4.41 -0.92 -0.78
N ALA A 182 3.64 -0.83 0.32
CA ALA A 182 3.99 0.03 1.47
C ALA A 182 5.33 -0.36 2.09
N TRP A 183 5.52 -1.66 2.35
CA TRP A 183 6.79 -2.16 2.90
C TRP A 183 7.93 -1.99 1.89
N PHE A 184 7.69 -2.24 0.59
CA PHE A 184 8.70 -1.99 -0.43
C PHE A 184 9.12 -0.52 -0.50
N ASP A 185 8.19 0.44 -0.38
CA ASP A 185 8.59 1.85 -0.32
C ASP A 185 9.30 2.23 0.99
N VAL A 186 9.02 1.55 2.10
CA VAL A 186 9.72 1.78 3.37
C VAL A 186 11.19 1.34 3.29
N GLY A 187 11.47 0.11 2.84
CA GLY A 187 12.81 -0.49 2.93
C GLY A 187 13.51 -0.77 1.60
N GLY A 188 12.82 -0.67 0.46
CA GLY A 188 13.33 -0.98 -0.86
C GLY A 188 13.68 -2.47 -1.04
N TYR A 189 14.68 -2.72 -1.88
CA TYR A 189 15.13 -4.08 -2.22
C TYR A 189 15.74 -4.84 -1.04
N ASP A 190 16.16 -4.13 0.01
CA ASP A 190 16.98 -4.67 1.10
C ASP A 190 16.21 -4.86 2.41
N ILE A 191 14.88 -4.72 2.39
CA ILE A 191 14.04 -4.65 3.60
C ILE A 191 14.18 -5.85 4.56
N GLU A 192 14.45 -7.04 4.04
CA GLU A 192 14.69 -8.27 4.83
C GLU A 192 16.15 -8.75 4.73
N GLY A 193 17.05 -7.91 4.21
CA GLY A 193 18.45 -8.22 3.90
C GLY A 193 18.78 -7.92 2.44
N PRO A 194 20.08 -7.92 2.06
CA PRO A 194 20.53 -7.52 0.73
C PRO A 194 19.78 -8.23 -0.40
N ASP A 195 19.22 -7.45 -1.32
CA ASP A 195 18.46 -7.90 -2.50
C ASP A 195 17.29 -8.86 -2.19
N SER A 196 16.77 -8.85 -0.95
CA SER A 196 15.70 -9.76 -0.52
C SER A 196 14.40 -9.60 -1.31
N ARG A 197 14.21 -8.46 -1.99
CA ARG A 197 13.03 -8.16 -2.83
C ARG A 197 13.35 -7.92 -4.30
N ASP A 198 14.54 -8.26 -4.79
CA ASP A 198 14.96 -7.98 -6.19
C ASP A 198 14.04 -8.65 -7.23
N PHE A 199 13.29 -9.68 -6.83
CA PHE A 199 12.31 -10.37 -7.66
C PHE A 199 10.94 -9.67 -7.77
N MET A 200 10.65 -8.61 -7.01
CA MET A 200 9.30 -8.03 -6.95
C MET A 200 8.99 -7.03 -8.08
N ILE A 201 9.88 -6.07 -8.34
CA ILE A 201 9.66 -4.97 -9.28
C ILE A 201 10.95 -4.70 -10.04
N HIS A 202 10.86 -4.43 -11.34
CA HIS A 202 12.02 -4.08 -12.15
C HIS A 202 12.64 -2.74 -11.71
N ARG A 203 13.96 -2.69 -11.58
CA ARG A 203 14.70 -1.52 -11.06
C ARG A 203 14.46 -0.23 -11.86
N GLU A 204 14.40 -0.33 -13.18
CA GLU A 204 14.13 0.86 -14.01
C GLU A 204 12.73 1.44 -13.75
N THR A 205 11.72 0.59 -13.55
CA THR A 205 10.37 1.03 -13.19
C THR A 205 10.39 1.77 -11.85
N VAL A 206 11.13 1.26 -10.87
CA VAL A 206 11.28 1.94 -9.57
C VAL A 206 11.97 3.29 -9.72
N ARG A 207 13.05 3.35 -10.50
CA ARG A 207 13.77 4.60 -10.78
C ARG A 207 12.87 5.65 -11.43
N GLU A 208 12.08 5.29 -12.42
CA GLU A 208 11.17 6.24 -13.09
C GLU A 208 10.06 6.72 -12.15
N VAL A 209 9.52 5.85 -11.30
CA VAL A 209 8.54 6.22 -10.26
C VAL A 209 9.15 7.17 -9.23
N GLU A 210 10.36 6.89 -8.73
CA GLU A 210 11.05 7.78 -7.78
C GLU A 210 11.49 9.10 -8.42
N ALA A 211 11.77 9.13 -9.73
CA ALA A 211 12.03 10.36 -10.45
C ALA A 211 10.78 11.25 -10.56
N ALA A 212 9.60 10.64 -10.77
CA ALA A 212 8.32 11.35 -10.81
C ALA A 212 7.81 11.76 -9.41
N TYR A 213 8.07 10.93 -8.40
CA TYR A 213 7.61 11.11 -7.03
C TYR A 213 8.76 10.90 -6.02
N PRO A 214 9.68 11.87 -5.90
CA PRO A 214 10.87 11.73 -5.06
C PRO A 214 10.54 11.43 -3.59
N ARG A 215 11.41 10.66 -2.91
CA ARG A 215 11.26 10.32 -1.50
C ARG A 215 11.38 11.50 -0.53
N GLY A 216 12.04 12.58 -0.96
CA GLY A 216 12.18 13.79 -0.16
C GLY A 216 12.70 13.51 1.25
N GLN A 217 11.96 14.00 2.27
CA GLN A 217 12.23 13.76 3.69
C GLN A 217 11.38 12.63 4.29
N PHE A 218 10.84 11.72 3.48
CA PHE A 218 9.94 10.64 3.94
C PHE A 218 10.46 9.87 5.14
N ALA A 219 11.73 9.47 5.16
CA ALA A 219 12.29 8.71 6.29
C ALA A 219 12.27 9.50 7.61
N ALA A 220 12.49 10.82 7.55
CA ALA A 220 12.44 11.69 8.72
C ALA A 220 11.00 11.90 9.21
N GLU A 221 10.08 12.19 8.28
CA GLU A 221 8.65 12.37 8.57
C GLU A 221 8.04 11.09 9.15
N ALA A 222 8.30 9.93 8.53
CA ALA A 222 7.86 8.63 9.00
C ALA A 222 8.45 8.28 10.38
N THR A 223 9.73 8.58 10.63
CA THR A 223 10.36 8.37 11.95
C THR A 223 9.64 9.17 13.04
N GLU A 224 9.28 10.43 12.76
CA GLU A 224 8.55 11.26 13.71
C GLU A 224 7.14 10.71 13.96
N ILE A 225 6.40 10.37 12.90
CA ILE A 225 5.04 9.82 12.97
C ILE A 225 5.03 8.54 13.79
N PHE A 226 5.89 7.57 13.47
CA PHE A 226 5.94 6.32 14.22
C PHE A 226 6.45 6.51 15.64
N GLY A 227 7.41 7.40 15.86
CA GLY A 227 7.87 7.77 17.21
C GLY A 227 6.73 8.32 18.08
N ASN A 228 5.90 9.18 17.51
CA ASN A 228 4.71 9.72 18.17
C ASN A 228 3.65 8.63 18.39
N GLU A 229 3.42 7.75 17.42
CA GLU A 229 2.47 6.64 17.52
C GLU A 229 2.85 5.70 18.67
N PHE A 230 4.09 5.21 18.71
CA PHE A 230 4.57 4.34 19.79
C PHE A 230 4.53 5.01 21.16
N LYS A 231 4.75 6.33 21.22
CA LYS A 231 4.75 7.08 22.48
C LYS A 231 3.34 7.34 23.00
N ASN A 232 2.43 7.75 22.13
CA ASN A 232 1.09 8.18 22.50
C ASN A 232 0.10 7.00 22.56
N LYS A 233 0.37 5.94 21.78
CA LYS A 233 -0.46 4.75 21.62
C LYS A 233 0.44 3.50 21.72
N PRO A 234 0.94 3.17 22.91
CA PRO A 234 1.90 2.06 23.09
C PRO A 234 1.31 0.68 22.75
N ASP A 235 -0.01 0.58 22.61
CA ASP A 235 -0.79 -0.59 22.18
C ASP A 235 -1.19 -0.52 20.68
N CYS A 236 -0.59 0.38 19.90
CA CYS A 236 -0.81 0.45 18.45
C CYS A 236 -0.46 -0.87 17.74
N LEU A 237 -1.12 -1.15 16.60
CA LEU A 237 -0.91 -2.37 15.84
C LEU A 237 0.55 -2.53 15.39
N LEU A 238 1.18 -1.43 14.96
CA LEU A 238 2.59 -1.41 14.59
C LEU A 238 3.52 -1.87 15.74
N SER A 239 3.13 -1.70 17.01
CA SER A 239 3.92 -2.16 18.16
C SER A 239 4.06 -3.68 18.23
N HIS A 240 3.19 -4.41 17.55
CA HIS A 240 3.23 -5.87 17.45
C HIS A 240 4.12 -6.38 16.32
N TYR A 241 4.68 -5.49 15.49
CA TYR A 241 5.68 -5.87 14.51
C TYR A 241 6.96 -6.38 15.22
N PRO A 242 7.55 -7.51 14.79
CA PRO A 242 8.74 -8.08 15.43
C PRO A 242 9.89 -7.08 15.59
N GLY A 243 10.20 -6.76 16.85
CA GLY A 243 11.28 -5.84 17.21
C GLY A 243 10.89 -4.35 17.20
N ALA A 244 9.63 -4.00 17.01
CA ALA A 244 9.15 -2.65 17.27
C ALA A 244 9.30 -2.26 18.76
N PRO A 245 9.54 -0.98 19.09
CA PRO A 245 9.86 0.11 18.16
C PRO A 245 11.34 0.11 17.68
N GLY A 246 12.23 -0.64 18.34
CA GLY A 246 13.69 -0.51 18.18
C GLY A 246 14.29 -0.97 16.85
N ASN A 247 13.60 -1.83 16.11
CA ASN A 247 14.04 -2.30 14.78
C ASN A 247 13.35 -1.56 13.62
N PHE A 248 12.26 -0.84 13.88
CA PHE A 248 11.49 -0.20 12.81
C PHE A 248 12.28 0.94 12.14
N SER A 249 12.99 1.75 12.91
CA SER A 249 13.86 2.82 12.35
C SER A 249 15.00 2.29 11.47
N LYS A 250 15.36 1.00 11.58
CA LYS A 250 16.40 0.38 10.76
C LYS A 250 15.90 -0.07 9.40
N VAL A 251 14.59 -0.25 9.24
CA VAL A 251 14.00 -0.63 7.94
C VAL A 251 13.66 0.59 7.09
N LEU A 252 13.61 1.79 7.67
CA LEU A 252 13.37 3.03 6.94
C LEU A 252 14.58 3.41 6.09
N ARG A 253 14.42 3.32 4.77
CA ARG A 253 15.45 3.72 3.80
C ARG A 253 15.44 5.24 3.64
N VAL A 254 16.60 5.85 3.86
CA VAL A 254 16.82 7.30 3.71
C VAL A 254 17.20 7.66 2.27
N ASP A 255 17.97 6.80 1.61
CA ASP A 255 18.42 7.00 0.22
C ASP A 255 17.35 6.55 -0.79
N PRO A 256 17.47 6.93 -2.08
CA PRO A 256 16.68 6.34 -3.15
C PRO A 256 16.71 4.80 -3.12
N ILE A 257 15.63 4.16 -3.57
CA ILE A 257 15.56 2.69 -3.64
C ILE A 257 16.54 2.17 -4.69
N VAL A 258 16.73 2.91 -5.78
CA VAL A 258 17.69 2.61 -6.84
C VAL A 258 18.73 3.72 -6.96
N GLU A 259 20.01 3.35 -6.90
CA GLU A 259 21.15 4.25 -7.19
C GLU A 259 21.27 4.62 -8.69
#